data_AF-A0A935JPH8-F1
#
_entry.id   AF-A0A935JPH8-F1
#
_cell.length_a   1.000
_cell.length_b   1.000
_cell.length_c   1.000
_cell.angle_alpha   90.00
_cell.angle_beta   90.00
_cell.angle_gamma   90.00
#
_symmetry.space_group_name_H-M   'P 1'
#
loop_
_entity.id
_entity.type
_entity.pdbx_description
1 polymer ?
#
loop_
_entity_poly.entity_id
_entity_poly.type
_entity_poly.pdbx_seq_one_letter_code
_entity_poly.pdbx_strand_id
1 'polypeptide(L)'
;MKIIQLICLVILSSFIACVQNTNKNLDGNSYQISAWDINHPEKQDPDIVVFKNNTMDSESCHQYGFSASPYQCTYKDGIYSFSSTTKSSTEGEMQFTGTVKDHEISGSFIWKKAGQADIHYAFKGNLKN
;
A
#
# COMPACT_ATOMS: atom_id res chain seq x y z
N MET A 1 69.46 27.65 2.48
CA MET A 1 68.08 28.17 2.27
C MET A 1 67.37 27.23 1.29
N LYS A 2 66.08 26.97 1.54
CA LYS A 2 65.10 26.17 0.74
C LYS A 2 64.97 24.68 1.13
N ILE A 3 64.19 24.49 2.20
CA ILE A 3 63.42 23.29 2.50
C ILE A 3 62.32 23.17 1.43
N ILE A 4 62.28 22.07 0.69
CA ILE A 4 61.18 21.76 -0.24
C ILE A 4 60.25 20.81 0.51
N GLN A 5 59.16 21.36 1.06
CA GLN A 5 58.07 20.58 1.64
C GLN A 5 57.26 19.92 0.52
N LEU A 6 57.32 18.60 0.45
CA LEU A 6 56.46 17.78 -0.40
C LEU A 6 55.10 17.62 0.32
N ILE A 7 54.12 18.42 -0.08
CA ILE A 7 52.75 18.35 0.43
C ILE A 7 52.05 17.18 -0.30
N CYS A 8 51.96 16.02 0.38
CA CYS A 8 51.06 14.94 -0.02
C CYS A 8 49.62 15.39 0.21
N LEU A 9 48.97 15.86 -0.86
CA LEU A 9 47.55 16.17 -0.88
C LEU A 9 46.77 14.85 -0.81
N VAL A 10 46.38 14.44 0.40
CA VAL A 10 45.45 13.31 0.60
C VAL A 10 44.08 13.76 0.11
N ILE A 11 43.72 13.36 -1.11
CA ILE A 11 42.39 13.59 -1.69
C ILE A 11 41.43 12.67 -0.94
N LEU A 12 40.76 13.24 0.07
CA LEU A 12 39.71 12.58 0.83
C LEU A 12 38.50 12.41 -0.10
N SER A 13 38.42 11.27 -0.79
CA SER A 13 37.26 10.90 -1.61
C SER A 13 36.04 10.73 -0.69
N SER A 14 35.22 11.77 -0.61
CA SER A 14 33.93 11.73 0.06
C SER A 14 33.02 10.77 -0.71
N PHE A 15 32.90 9.52 -0.25
CA PHE A 15 31.80 8.66 -0.65
C PHE A 15 30.52 9.33 -0.15
N ILE A 16 29.84 10.05 -1.03
CA ILE A 16 28.45 10.44 -0.83
C ILE A 16 27.68 9.12 -0.88
N ALA A 17 27.43 8.53 0.29
CA ALA A 17 26.45 7.48 0.41
C ALA A 17 25.12 8.09 0.00
N CYS A 18 24.64 7.73 -1.18
CA CYS A 18 23.28 8.03 -1.59
C CYS A 18 22.38 7.30 -0.59
N VAL A 19 21.80 8.04 0.37
CA VAL A 19 20.73 7.52 1.21
C VAL A 19 19.60 7.19 0.23
N GLN A 20 19.46 5.92 -0.09
CA GLN A 20 18.30 5.43 -0.81
C GLN A 20 17.12 5.70 0.12
N ASN A 21 16.34 6.74 -0.21
CA ASN A 21 15.02 6.91 0.34
C ASN A 21 14.19 5.77 -0.25
N THR A 22 14.32 4.57 0.34
CA THR A 22 13.38 3.50 0.13
C THR A 22 12.06 4.06 0.61
N ASN A 23 11.23 4.54 -0.31
CA ASN A 23 9.86 4.88 -0.01
C ASN A 23 9.27 3.62 0.62
N LYS A 24 9.09 3.62 1.94
CA LYS A 24 8.50 2.52 2.69
C LYS A 24 6.98 2.54 2.49
N ASN A 25 6.56 2.54 1.23
CA ASN A 25 5.18 2.50 0.79
C ASN A 25 4.98 1.27 -0.10
N LEU A 26 3.75 1.09 -0.57
CA LEU A 26 3.37 -0.05 -1.40
C LEU A 26 3.32 0.31 -2.88
N ASP A 27 3.68 1.53 -3.27
CA ASP A 27 3.55 2.02 -4.65
C ASP A 27 4.31 1.13 -5.64
N GLY A 28 3.66 0.87 -6.79
CA GLY A 28 4.18 -0.01 -7.83
C GLY A 28 3.74 -1.46 -7.67
N ASN A 29 3.17 -1.84 -6.52
CA ASN A 29 2.63 -3.18 -6.30
C ASN A 29 1.14 -3.26 -6.64
N SER A 30 0.74 -4.42 -7.15
CA SER A 30 -0.66 -4.80 -7.31
C SER A 30 -0.85 -6.18 -6.70
N TYR A 31 -1.98 -6.42 -6.04
CA TYR A 31 -2.26 -7.69 -5.40
C TYR A 31 -3.57 -8.25 -5.92
N GLN A 32 -3.55 -9.50 -6.35
CA GLN A 32 -4.76 -10.25 -6.64
C GLN A 32 -5.30 -10.83 -5.34
N ILE A 33 -6.50 -10.39 -4.93
CA ILE A 33 -7.14 -10.76 -3.68
C ILE A 33 -8.45 -11.52 -3.93
N SER A 34 -8.87 -12.28 -2.93
CA SER A 34 -10.25 -12.69 -2.71
C SER A 34 -10.79 -11.93 -1.50
N ALA A 35 -11.92 -11.27 -1.64
CA ALA A 35 -12.67 -10.64 -0.56
C ALA A 35 -13.94 -11.42 -0.25
N TRP A 36 -14.41 -11.38 0.99
CA TRP A 36 -15.67 -12.02 1.39
C TRP A 36 -16.33 -11.25 2.54
N ASP A 37 -17.67 -11.23 2.57
CA ASP A 37 -18.42 -10.80 3.75
C ASP A 37 -18.14 -11.80 4.87
N ILE A 38 -17.78 -11.31 6.07
CA ILE A 38 -17.44 -12.17 7.21
C ILE A 38 -18.60 -13.09 7.64
N ASN A 39 -19.84 -12.74 7.31
CA ASN A 39 -21.02 -13.56 7.57
C ASN A 39 -21.29 -14.61 6.46
N HIS A 40 -20.62 -14.49 5.31
CA HIS A 40 -20.75 -15.37 4.15
C HIS A 40 -19.36 -15.74 3.56
N PRO A 41 -18.46 -16.37 4.34
CA PRO A 41 -17.09 -16.66 3.91
C PRO A 41 -16.99 -17.66 2.75
N GLU A 42 -18.07 -18.39 2.44
CA GLU A 42 -18.16 -19.27 1.28
C GLU A 42 -18.25 -18.52 -0.05
N LYS A 43 -18.62 -17.23 -0.02
CA LYS A 43 -18.70 -16.37 -1.21
C LYS A 43 -17.47 -15.50 -1.29
N GLN A 44 -16.58 -15.83 -2.22
CA GLN A 44 -15.35 -15.10 -2.45
C GLN A 44 -15.41 -14.34 -3.77
N ASP A 45 -15.24 -13.03 -3.69
CA ASP A 45 -15.23 -12.12 -4.82
C ASP A 45 -13.76 -11.75 -5.15
N PRO A 46 -13.29 -11.98 -6.39
CA PRO A 46 -11.95 -11.61 -6.78
C PRO A 46 -11.84 -10.09 -7.00
N ASP A 47 -10.70 -9.52 -6.62
CA ASP A 47 -10.36 -8.11 -6.86
C ASP A 47 -8.85 -7.93 -7.09
N ILE A 48 -8.48 -6.77 -7.64
CA ILE A 48 -7.10 -6.32 -7.75
C ILE A 48 -6.95 -5.02 -6.97
N VAL A 49 -6.15 -5.09 -5.90
CA VAL A 49 -5.78 -3.91 -5.12
C VAL A 49 -4.47 -3.35 -5.66
N VAL A 50 -4.50 -2.13 -6.18
CA VAL A 50 -3.36 -1.45 -6.81
C VAL A 50 -2.89 -0.32 -5.91
N PHE A 51 -1.58 -0.26 -5.64
CA PHE A 51 -0.95 0.87 -4.96
C PHE A 51 -0.11 1.66 -5.97
N LYS A 52 -0.44 2.92 -6.20
CA LYS A 52 0.25 3.77 -7.17
C LYS A 52 0.10 5.24 -6.82
N ASN A 53 1.19 6.01 -6.93
CA ASN A 53 1.19 7.45 -6.71
C ASN A 53 0.58 7.85 -5.36
N ASN A 54 0.89 7.11 -4.29
CA ASN A 54 0.33 7.25 -2.94
C ASN A 54 -1.19 7.08 -2.85
N THR A 55 -1.79 6.41 -3.84
CA THR A 55 -3.20 6.02 -3.82
C THR A 55 -3.35 4.50 -3.80
N MET A 56 -4.42 4.04 -3.17
CA MET A 56 -4.89 2.66 -3.25
C MET A 56 -6.16 2.65 -4.09
N ASP A 57 -6.24 1.69 -5.00
CA ASP A 57 -7.38 1.47 -5.88
C ASP A 57 -7.83 0.01 -5.81
N SER A 58 -9.14 -0.20 -5.93
CA SER A 58 -9.78 -1.52 -6.01
C SER A 58 -10.48 -1.59 -7.35
N GLU A 59 -9.89 -2.29 -8.31
CA GLU A 59 -10.31 -2.25 -9.72
C GLU A 59 -11.75 -2.73 -9.90
N SER A 60 -12.15 -3.80 -9.20
CA SER A 60 -13.52 -4.31 -9.30
C SER A 60 -14.56 -3.36 -8.72
N CYS A 61 -14.16 -2.45 -7.81
CA CYS A 61 -15.06 -1.50 -7.19
C CYS A 61 -15.40 -0.29 -8.09
N HIS A 62 -14.72 -0.12 -9.23
CA HIS A 62 -15.04 0.94 -10.20
C HIS A 62 -16.46 0.84 -10.74
N GLN A 63 -16.98 -0.38 -10.91
CA GLN A 63 -18.36 -0.61 -11.38
C GLN A 63 -19.42 -0.03 -10.42
N TYR A 64 -19.04 0.20 -9.16
CA TYR A 64 -19.86 0.78 -8.09
C TYR A 64 -19.54 2.26 -7.85
N GLY A 65 -18.71 2.87 -8.71
CA GLY A 65 -18.36 4.29 -8.64
C GLY A 65 -17.35 4.65 -7.56
N PHE A 66 -16.68 3.66 -6.95
CA PHE A 66 -15.50 3.93 -6.11
C PHE A 66 -14.29 4.21 -6.99
N SER A 67 -13.42 5.08 -6.52
CA SER A 67 -12.18 5.42 -7.22
C SER A 67 -10.96 5.34 -6.28
N ALA A 68 -9.78 5.26 -6.90
CA ALA A 68 -8.51 5.40 -6.22
C ALA A 68 -8.52 6.54 -5.19
N SER A 69 -7.99 6.28 -4.00
CA SER A 69 -7.97 7.23 -2.90
C SER A 69 -6.62 7.21 -2.19
N PRO A 70 -6.18 8.32 -1.57
CA PRO A 70 -4.94 8.34 -0.81
C PRO A 70 -4.89 7.22 0.23
N TYR A 71 -3.72 6.59 0.40
CA TYR A 71 -3.50 5.63 1.48
C TYR A 71 -2.39 6.09 2.40
N GLN A 72 -2.45 5.61 3.64
CA GLN A 72 -1.38 5.73 4.62
C GLN A 72 -0.66 4.40 4.70
N CYS A 73 0.65 4.42 4.91
CA CYS A 73 1.47 3.22 5.04
C CYS A 73 2.54 3.41 6.11
N THR A 74 2.73 2.37 6.90
CA THR A 74 3.84 2.26 7.86
C THR A 74 4.57 0.95 7.61
N TYR A 75 5.88 0.92 7.89
CA TYR A 75 6.68 -0.29 7.76
C TYR A 75 7.47 -0.54 9.04
N LYS A 76 7.24 -1.70 9.65
CA LYS A 76 7.87 -2.10 10.91
C LYS A 76 8.08 -3.62 10.91
N ASP A 77 9.25 -4.05 11.33
CA ASP A 77 9.59 -5.48 11.54
C ASP A 77 9.27 -6.38 10.33
N GLY A 78 9.52 -5.90 9.10
CA GLY A 78 9.27 -6.65 7.87
C GLY A 78 7.83 -6.62 7.37
N ILE A 79 6.95 -5.85 8.01
CA ILE A 79 5.52 -5.81 7.70
C ILE A 79 5.14 -4.38 7.34
N TYR A 80 4.47 -4.22 6.19
CA TYR A 80 3.74 -3.01 5.85
C TYR A 80 2.35 -3.06 6.47
N SER A 81 1.89 -1.96 7.04
CA SER A 81 0.49 -1.76 7.46
C SER A 81 -0.08 -0.55 6.76
N PHE A 82 -1.23 -0.70 6.11
CA PHE A 82 -1.87 0.36 5.34
C PHE A 82 -3.33 0.60 5.73
N SER A 83 -3.81 1.80 5.41
CA SER A 83 -5.23 2.16 5.47
C SER A 83 -5.61 3.14 4.36
N SER A 84 -6.86 3.07 3.90
CA SER A 84 -7.42 4.02 2.93
C SER A 84 -8.94 4.08 3.07
N THR A 85 -9.54 5.20 2.68
CA THR A 85 -11.00 5.34 2.57
C THR A 85 -11.34 5.72 1.14
N THR A 86 -12.01 4.83 0.42
CA THR A 86 -12.53 5.10 -0.92
C THR A 86 -14.00 5.53 -0.85
N LYS A 87 -14.44 6.34 -1.81
CA LYS A 87 -15.79 6.91 -1.82
C LYS A 87 -16.46 6.72 -3.17
N SER A 88 -17.77 6.48 -3.13
CA SER A 88 -18.69 6.49 -4.26
C SER A 88 -19.82 7.46 -3.96
N SER A 89 -20.23 8.23 -4.97
CA SER A 89 -21.34 9.18 -4.82
C SER A 89 -22.70 8.52 -4.56
N THR A 90 -22.86 7.24 -4.93
CA THR A 90 -24.10 6.48 -4.81
C THR A 90 -23.98 5.31 -3.83
N GLU A 91 -22.78 4.77 -3.66
CA GLU A 91 -22.54 3.58 -2.85
C GLU A 91 -21.92 3.88 -1.48
N GLY A 92 -21.63 5.14 -1.15
CA GLY A 92 -21.11 5.50 0.17
C GLY A 92 -19.59 5.40 0.23
N GLU A 93 -19.03 4.77 1.27
CA GLU A 93 -17.58 4.66 1.46
C GLU A 93 -17.12 3.28 1.91
N MET A 94 -15.89 2.91 1.54
CA MET A 94 -15.22 1.71 2.02
C MET A 94 -13.97 2.11 2.81
N GLN A 95 -13.84 1.59 4.03
CA GLN A 95 -12.73 1.88 4.93
C GLN A 95 -11.82 0.66 5.01
N PHE A 96 -10.70 0.69 4.29
CA PHE A 96 -9.75 -0.41 4.19
C PHE A 96 -8.67 -0.32 5.26
N THR A 97 -8.30 -1.49 5.81
CA THR A 97 -7.08 -1.69 6.58
C THR A 97 -6.44 -3.02 6.20
N GLY A 98 -5.12 -3.09 6.15
CA GLY A 98 -4.46 -4.35 5.85
C GLY A 98 -2.97 -4.33 6.14
N THR A 99 -2.36 -5.49 5.97
CA THR A 99 -0.93 -5.69 6.06
C THR A 99 -0.41 -6.39 4.82
N VAL A 100 0.85 -6.09 4.50
CA VAL A 100 1.64 -6.85 3.52
C VAL A 100 2.88 -7.37 4.22
N LYS A 101 3.10 -8.67 4.10
CA LYS A 101 4.34 -9.32 4.53
C LYS A 101 4.83 -10.20 3.39
N ASP A 102 6.09 -10.03 3.03
CA ASP A 102 6.69 -10.67 1.86
C ASP A 102 5.89 -10.33 0.59
N HIS A 103 5.14 -11.28 0.04
CA HIS A 103 4.27 -11.08 -1.12
C HIS A 103 2.79 -11.33 -0.83
N GLU A 104 2.44 -11.50 0.43
CA GLU A 104 1.06 -11.77 0.86
C GLU A 104 0.42 -10.49 1.38
N ILE A 105 -0.80 -10.23 0.94
CA ILE A 105 -1.64 -9.16 1.46
C ILE A 105 -2.83 -9.76 2.22
N SER A 106 -3.17 -9.17 3.35
CA SER A 106 -4.40 -9.53 4.08
C SER A 106 -4.98 -8.33 4.79
N GLY A 107 -6.28 -8.33 5.03
CA GLY A 107 -6.92 -7.23 5.74
C GLY A 107 -8.43 -7.34 5.77
N SER A 108 -9.05 -6.20 6.01
CA SER A 108 -10.50 -6.03 6.06
C SER A 108 -10.89 -4.67 5.51
N PHE A 109 -12.16 -4.56 5.12
CA PHE A 109 -12.78 -3.27 4.90
C PHE A 109 -14.22 -3.24 5.40
N ILE A 110 -14.66 -2.06 5.79
CA ILE A 110 -16.06 -1.82 6.17
C ILE A 110 -16.71 -1.01 5.05
N TRP A 111 -17.78 -1.54 4.48
CA TRP A 111 -18.61 -0.80 3.54
C TRP A 111 -19.76 -0.12 4.30
N LYS A 112 -19.80 1.21 4.20
CA LYS A 112 -20.78 2.08 4.85
C LYS A 112 -21.61 2.80 3.80
N LYS A 113 -22.93 2.61 3.87
CA LYS A 113 -23.90 3.25 2.97
C LYS A 113 -25.13 3.69 3.76
N ALA A 114 -25.59 4.91 3.51
CA ALA A 114 -26.77 5.44 4.20
C ALA A 114 -28.00 4.56 3.93
N GLY A 115 -28.75 4.22 4.99
CA GLY A 115 -29.91 3.34 4.90
C GLY A 115 -29.57 1.84 4.86
N GLN A 116 -28.30 1.47 4.96
CA GLN A 116 -27.81 0.10 5.06
C GLN A 116 -27.04 -0.07 6.37
N ALA A 117 -27.10 -1.26 6.97
CA ALA A 117 -26.15 -1.61 8.02
C ALA A 117 -24.73 -1.74 7.44
N ASP A 118 -23.72 -1.47 8.25
CA ASP A 118 -22.33 -1.66 7.86
C ASP A 118 -22.08 -3.13 7.48
N ILE A 119 -21.44 -3.35 6.34
CA ILE A 119 -21.04 -4.69 5.89
C ILE A 119 -19.53 -4.82 6.09
N HIS A 120 -19.12 -5.87 6.77
CA HIS A 120 -17.73 -6.14 7.12
C HIS A 120 -17.16 -7.20 6.21
N TYR A 121 -16.10 -6.86 5.51
CA TYR A 121 -15.38 -7.76 4.62
C TYR A 121 -14.01 -8.09 5.18
N ALA A 122 -13.54 -9.30 4.90
CA ALA A 122 -12.14 -9.66 5.00
C ALA A 122 -11.59 -9.97 3.61
N PHE A 123 -10.29 -9.83 3.43
CA PHE A 123 -9.62 -10.20 2.19
C PHE A 123 -8.24 -10.77 2.42
N LYS A 124 -7.81 -11.62 1.48
CA LYS A 124 -6.45 -12.15 1.39
C LYS A 124 -6.04 -12.31 -0.06
N GLY A 125 -4.76 -12.20 -0.33
CA GLY A 125 -4.23 -12.40 -1.66
C GLY A 125 -2.71 -12.36 -1.73
N ASN A 126 -2.22 -12.31 -2.95
CA ASN A 126 -0.79 -12.33 -3.25
C ASN A 126 -0.43 -11.24 -4.25
N LEU A 127 0.85 -10.87 -4.28
CA LEU A 127 1.40 -9.98 -5.29
C LEU A 127 1.07 -10.53 -6.69
N LYS A 128 0.53 -9.68 -7.53
CA LYS A 128 0.23 -9.97 -8.92
C LYS A 128 1.52 -9.83 -9.72
N ASN A 129 2.01 -10.96 -10.25
CA ASN A 129 3.18 -11.02 -11.14
C ASN A 129 2.90 -10.35 -12.49
#